data_AF-A0A167X0G3-F1
#
_entry.id   AF-A0A167X0G3-F1
#
_cell.length_a   1.000
_cell.length_b   1.000
_cell.length_c   1.000
_cell.angle_alpha   90.00
_cell.angle_beta   90.00
_cell.angle_gamma   90.00
#
_symmetry.space_group_name_H-M   'P 1'
#
loop_
_entity.id
_entity.type
_entity.pdbx_description
1 polymer ?
#
loop_
_entity_poly.entity_id
_entity_poly.type
_entity_poly.pdbx_seq_one_letter_code
_entity_poly.pdbx_strand_id
1 'polypeptide(L)'
;MEAEETKGLAVSRQASPVTKARTTSPDGTDGISIPLPASPVIKSTLSSPDETEGPPTPLPASPVIEPITSLQSTLDIFGESDHQIEKEDAQPGDQPQSLQFHYPVMRDALKALIDNAISVVEYGNQVLYRCGYAEVLILVEWVVPDEQLLFASQVLLENDYPRLLPPKQKFRGYSAYSGSWETQSLMHDLDGQGWMRVHLLPLSLVGFTLEETVEVPSTFDHELHLLTPKPAHYMSSLIRHLLQISIGDSSRVRVLKDIGGFISAYILKDGPANTTVCTYLNDPESDEDYQKRVEEGVRFMKTWDWGNIEERYLAIAERAVRDCRYIDTLTDVN
;
A
#
# COMPACT_ATOMS: atom_id res chain seq x y z
N MET A 1 -57.67 38.13 21.64
CA MET A 1 -57.39 37.47 20.35
C MET A 1 -56.48 38.42 19.62
N GLU A 2 -55.18 38.14 19.73
CA GLU A 2 -54.08 39.05 19.42
C GLU A 2 -53.89 39.19 17.91
N ALA A 3 -53.59 40.41 17.47
CA ALA A 3 -53.08 40.69 16.13
C ALA A 3 -51.99 41.77 16.22
N GLU A 4 -50.78 41.29 15.91
CA GLU A 4 -49.51 41.91 15.55
C GLU A 4 -49.26 43.41 15.74
N GLU A 5 -48.22 43.64 16.54
CA GLU A 5 -47.36 44.82 16.64
C GLU A 5 -45.94 44.29 16.30
N THR A 6 -45.12 44.81 15.38
CA THR A 6 -44.27 46.00 15.57
C THR A 6 -43.21 46.10 14.44
N LYS A 7 -42.84 47.36 14.12
CA LYS A 7 -41.48 47.93 13.87
C LYS A 7 -40.56 47.23 12.84
N GLY A 8 -40.05 47.86 11.79
CA GLY A 8 -39.54 49.23 11.67
C GLY A 8 -38.05 49.29 12.00
N LEU A 9 -37.17 49.30 10.99
CA LEU A 9 -35.81 49.86 11.07
C LEU A 9 -35.20 50.04 9.67
N ALA A 10 -34.90 51.30 9.36
CA ALA A 10 -34.00 51.72 8.30
C ALA A 10 -32.54 51.54 8.74
N VAL A 11 -31.60 51.46 7.79
CA VAL A 11 -30.47 52.41 7.64
C VAL A 11 -29.48 51.92 6.57
N SER A 12 -29.31 52.81 5.60
CA SER A 12 -28.11 53.25 4.87
C SER A 12 -26.99 52.30 4.44
N ARG A 13 -26.78 52.36 3.11
CA ARG A 13 -25.57 52.11 2.33
C ARG A 13 -24.30 52.70 2.97
N GLN A 14 -23.22 51.94 2.90
CA GLN A 14 -21.87 52.46 2.69
C GLN A 14 -21.09 51.54 1.74
N ALA A 15 -20.64 52.13 0.64
CA ALA A 15 -19.68 51.57 -0.30
C ALA A 15 -18.32 52.24 -0.03
N SER A 16 -17.23 51.48 -0.19
CA SER A 16 -15.83 51.94 -0.15
C SER A 16 -14.92 50.84 -0.76
N PRO A 17 -13.69 51.13 -1.20
CA PRO A 17 -13.45 51.50 -2.59
C PRO A 17 -12.41 50.60 -3.29
N VAL A 18 -12.46 50.62 -4.63
CA VAL A 18 -11.44 50.07 -5.52
C VAL A 18 -10.16 50.90 -5.40
N THR A 19 -9.04 50.28 -5.03
CA THR A 19 -7.71 50.88 -5.13
C THR A 19 -6.90 50.23 -6.25
N LYS A 20 -6.57 51.04 -7.25
CA LYS A 20 -5.71 50.78 -8.39
C LYS A 20 -4.29 51.21 -7.99
N ALA A 21 -3.28 50.36 -8.14
CA ALA A 21 -1.89 50.76 -8.05
C ALA A 21 -1.12 50.26 -9.28
N ARG A 22 -0.31 51.17 -9.84
CA ARG A 22 0.44 51.09 -11.09
C ARG A 22 1.92 51.39 -10.76
N THR A 23 2.83 50.71 -11.48
CA THR A 23 4.27 51.03 -11.70
C THR A 23 5.18 50.87 -10.47
N THR A 24 6.39 50.31 -10.53
CA THR A 24 7.49 50.62 -11.47
C THR A 24 8.59 49.55 -11.35
N SER A 25 9.27 49.24 -12.45
CA SER A 25 10.54 48.48 -12.51
C SER A 25 11.70 49.27 -11.90
N PRO A 26 12.81 48.58 -11.57
CA PRO A 26 14.13 49.07 -11.92
C PRO A 26 14.98 48.05 -12.68
N ASP A 27 15.68 48.60 -13.65
CA ASP A 27 16.80 48.05 -14.41
C ASP A 27 18.08 48.07 -13.54
N GLY A 28 19.00 47.13 -13.76
CA GLY A 28 20.22 47.00 -12.95
C GLY A 28 20.99 45.69 -13.15
N THR A 29 21.73 45.63 -14.26
CA THR A 29 22.80 44.70 -14.63
C THR A 29 23.91 44.53 -13.58
N ASP A 30 24.35 43.27 -13.37
CA ASP A 30 25.73 42.77 -13.21
C ASP A 30 25.58 41.25 -12.96
N GLY A 31 26.15 40.30 -13.70
CA GLY A 31 27.43 40.27 -14.39
C GLY A 31 28.27 39.11 -13.86
N ILE A 32 27.81 37.84 -13.96
CA ILE A 32 28.67 36.66 -13.76
C ILE A 32 28.28 35.57 -14.77
N SER A 33 28.97 35.59 -15.90
CA SER A 33 28.94 34.52 -16.92
C SER A 33 29.93 33.43 -16.51
N ILE A 34 29.43 32.26 -16.10
CA ILE A 34 30.24 31.06 -15.90
C ILE A 34 30.27 30.30 -17.24
N PRO A 35 31.45 29.97 -17.81
CA PRO A 35 31.53 29.20 -19.04
C PRO A 35 31.16 27.73 -18.78
N LEU A 36 30.09 27.26 -19.40
CA LEU A 36 29.79 25.82 -19.52
C LEU A 36 30.75 25.19 -20.55
N PRO A 37 31.47 24.10 -20.21
CA PRO A 37 32.28 23.38 -21.17
C PRO A 37 31.39 22.61 -22.16
N ALA A 38 31.71 22.79 -23.44
CA ALA A 38 31.05 22.15 -24.57
C ALA A 38 31.10 20.61 -24.46
N SER A 39 29.93 19.97 -24.58
CA SER A 39 29.85 18.53 -24.78
C SER A 39 30.30 18.17 -26.21
N PRO A 40 31.13 17.13 -26.39
CA PRO A 40 31.58 16.72 -27.71
C PRO A 40 30.45 16.03 -28.49
N VAL A 41 30.29 16.51 -29.73
CA VAL A 41 29.46 15.93 -30.77
C VAL A 41 29.98 14.54 -31.14
N ILE A 42 29.27 13.48 -30.74
CA ILE A 42 29.52 12.13 -31.27
C ILE A 42 28.75 12.02 -32.58
N LYS A 43 29.46 12.15 -33.70
CA LYS A 43 29.00 11.72 -35.02
C LYS A 43 28.82 10.20 -35.01
N SER A 44 27.59 9.74 -35.13
CA SER A 44 27.27 8.36 -35.46
C SER A 44 27.56 8.12 -36.95
N THR A 45 28.76 7.64 -37.24
CA THR A 45 29.09 7.08 -38.56
C THR A 45 28.59 5.63 -38.59
N LEU A 46 27.45 5.43 -39.25
CA LEU A 46 26.97 4.11 -39.68
C LEU A 46 27.86 3.66 -40.84
N SER A 47 28.66 2.62 -40.65
CA SER A 47 29.33 1.90 -41.74
C SER A 47 29.06 0.42 -41.57
N SER A 48 28.24 -0.11 -42.48
CA SER A 48 28.22 -1.54 -42.81
C SER A 48 29.59 -1.96 -43.38
N PRO A 49 29.95 -3.23 -43.20
CA PRO A 49 30.14 -4.11 -44.36
C PRO A 49 29.38 -5.42 -44.14
N ASP A 50 28.53 -5.82 -45.07
CA ASP A 50 28.87 -6.51 -46.33
C ASP A 50 29.20 -7.98 -46.12
N GLU A 51 28.53 -8.78 -46.94
CA GLU A 51 28.29 -10.20 -46.80
C GLU A 51 29.55 -11.01 -47.09
N THR A 52 29.73 -12.12 -46.38
CA THR A 52 30.58 -13.21 -46.86
C THR A 52 29.93 -14.53 -46.48
N GLU A 53 29.44 -15.21 -47.51
CA GLU A 53 28.86 -16.54 -47.47
C GLU A 53 29.85 -17.56 -46.86
N GLY A 54 29.36 -18.29 -45.87
CA GLY A 54 29.98 -19.50 -45.32
C GLY A 54 28.92 -20.61 -45.20
N PRO A 55 29.30 -21.89 -45.36
CA PRO A 55 28.35 -22.99 -45.56
C PRO A 55 27.61 -23.36 -44.26
N PRO A 56 26.39 -23.93 -44.35
CA PRO A 56 25.54 -24.15 -43.19
C PRO A 56 26.09 -25.30 -42.33
N THR A 57 26.29 -25.01 -41.05
CA THR A 57 26.62 -26.00 -40.01
C THR A 57 25.32 -26.50 -39.36
N PRO A 58 25.17 -27.80 -39.05
CA PRO A 58 23.88 -28.37 -38.62
C PRO A 58 23.52 -27.96 -37.19
N LEU A 59 22.24 -27.66 -36.98
CA LEU A 59 21.65 -27.42 -35.65
C LEU A 59 21.74 -28.68 -34.77
N PRO A 60 22.09 -28.57 -33.48
CA PRO A 60 21.97 -29.68 -32.55
C PRO A 60 20.49 -29.93 -32.21
N ALA A 61 20.09 -31.20 -32.27
CA ALA A 61 18.76 -31.68 -31.98
C ALA A 61 18.33 -31.41 -30.54
N SER A 62 17.09 -30.98 -30.37
CA SER A 62 16.39 -30.86 -29.08
C SER A 62 16.39 -32.20 -28.33
N PRO A 63 16.57 -32.22 -27.00
CA PRO A 63 16.40 -33.42 -26.22
C PRO A 63 14.91 -33.77 -26.11
N VAL A 64 14.60 -35.01 -26.49
CA VAL A 64 13.34 -35.69 -26.28
C VAL A 64 13.14 -35.87 -24.77
N ILE A 65 12.12 -35.22 -24.22
CA ILE A 65 11.67 -35.47 -22.85
C ILE A 65 10.70 -36.65 -22.90
N GLU A 66 11.12 -37.78 -22.33
CA GLU A 66 10.27 -38.94 -22.09
C GLU A 66 9.25 -38.66 -20.96
N PRO A 67 8.03 -39.24 -21.03
CA PRO A 67 6.98 -38.99 -20.06
C PRO A 67 7.17 -39.89 -18.83
N ILE A 68 7.53 -39.31 -17.68
CA ILE A 68 7.50 -40.02 -16.41
C ILE A 68 6.10 -39.91 -15.81
N THR A 69 5.34 -40.97 -16.07
CA THR A 69 4.46 -41.70 -15.15
C THR A 69 3.85 -40.96 -13.95
N SER A 70 2.53 -40.79 -14.06
CA SER A 70 1.53 -40.88 -12.99
C SER A 70 1.96 -41.78 -11.83
N LEU A 71 2.03 -41.22 -10.63
CA LEU A 71 1.98 -41.94 -9.37
C LEU A 71 0.71 -41.52 -8.62
N GLN A 72 -0.31 -42.36 -8.80
CA GLN A 72 -1.42 -42.54 -7.87
C GLN A 72 -0.88 -43.21 -6.60
N SER A 73 -1.12 -42.59 -5.44
CA SER A 73 -1.18 -43.22 -4.12
C SER A 73 -1.56 -42.12 -3.12
N THR A 74 -2.46 -42.26 -2.16
CA THR A 74 -3.46 -43.26 -1.83
C THR A 74 -4.50 -42.47 -1.04
N LEU A 75 -5.71 -42.40 -1.56
CA LEU A 75 -6.88 -41.98 -0.81
C LEU A 75 -7.30 -43.21 -0.01
N ASP A 76 -7.10 -43.20 1.31
CA ASP A 76 -7.85 -44.00 2.28
C ASP A 76 -7.32 -43.66 3.68
N ILE A 77 -8.19 -43.06 4.49
CA ILE A 77 -8.50 -43.40 5.89
C ILE A 77 -9.46 -42.27 6.35
N PHE A 78 -10.73 -42.42 5.98
CA PHE A 78 -11.83 -41.88 6.76
C PHE A 78 -12.00 -42.82 7.96
N GLY A 79 -11.49 -42.41 9.11
CA GLY A 79 -11.91 -42.93 10.40
C GLY A 79 -12.98 -42.02 10.95
N GLU A 80 -14.25 -42.41 10.79
CA GLU A 80 -15.36 -41.86 11.57
C GLU A 80 -15.06 -42.03 13.06
N SER A 81 -15.00 -40.93 13.80
CA SER A 81 -15.26 -40.97 15.23
C SER A 81 -16.24 -39.85 15.59
N ASP A 82 -17.50 -40.26 15.74
CA ASP A 82 -18.56 -39.52 16.42
C ASP A 82 -18.13 -39.24 17.87
N HIS A 83 -17.61 -38.05 18.14
CA HIS A 83 -17.61 -37.49 19.48
C HIS A 83 -18.10 -36.04 19.46
N GLN A 84 -19.23 -35.86 20.14
CA GLN A 84 -19.79 -34.59 20.56
C GLN A 84 -18.70 -33.69 21.11
N ILE A 85 -18.49 -32.53 20.48
CA ILE A 85 -17.69 -31.46 21.06
C ILE A 85 -18.65 -30.49 21.74
N GLU A 86 -18.61 -30.53 23.07
CA GLU A 86 -19.14 -29.48 23.93
C GLU A 86 -18.56 -28.13 23.52
N LYS A 87 -19.44 -27.15 23.52
CA LYS A 87 -19.17 -25.74 23.34
C LYS A 87 -18.32 -25.25 24.53
N GLU A 88 -17.02 -25.15 24.34
CA GLU A 88 -16.16 -24.35 25.23
C GLU A 88 -15.61 -23.15 24.46
N ASP A 89 -15.85 -21.97 25.05
CA ASP A 89 -15.36 -20.67 24.63
C ASP A 89 -13.82 -20.67 24.59
N ALA A 90 -13.24 -21.01 23.44
CA ALA A 90 -11.83 -20.80 23.18
C ALA A 90 -11.63 -19.38 22.64
N GLN A 91 -10.91 -18.56 23.41
CA GLN A 91 -10.22 -17.39 22.88
C GLN A 91 -9.40 -17.80 21.65
N PRO A 92 -9.23 -16.95 20.63
CA PRO A 92 -8.37 -17.26 19.49
C PRO A 92 -6.93 -17.32 20.00
N GLY A 93 -6.50 -18.52 20.36
CA GLY A 93 -5.13 -18.81 20.72
C GLY A 93 -4.24 -18.62 19.51
N ASP A 94 -3.03 -18.12 19.79
CA ASP A 94 -1.88 -18.01 18.91
C ASP A 94 -1.55 -19.34 18.22
N GLN A 95 -2.36 -19.76 17.24
CA GLN A 95 -1.88 -20.73 16.26
C GLN A 95 -0.78 -20.01 15.48
N PRO A 96 0.42 -20.59 15.39
CA PRO A 96 1.45 -20.02 14.54
C PRO A 96 0.88 -20.00 13.12
N GLN A 97 0.58 -18.79 12.65
CA GLN A 97 0.22 -18.57 11.26
C GLN A 97 1.31 -19.27 10.44
N SER A 98 0.92 -20.21 9.59
CA SER A 98 1.88 -20.91 8.73
C SER A 98 2.74 -19.83 8.07
N LEU A 99 4.05 -19.85 8.33
CA LEU A 99 4.99 -18.91 7.70
C LEU A 99 4.62 -18.85 6.23
N GLN A 100 4.25 -17.65 5.76
CA GLN A 100 3.93 -17.46 4.35
C GLN A 100 5.07 -18.04 3.52
N PHE A 101 4.80 -18.62 2.36
CA PHE A 101 5.90 -18.89 1.43
C PHE A 101 6.46 -17.55 0.96
N HIS A 102 7.47 -17.06 1.66
CA HIS A 102 8.17 -15.82 1.36
C HIS A 102 9.61 -16.17 1.02
N TYR A 103 10.20 -15.42 0.10
CA TYR A 103 11.59 -15.65 -0.26
C TYR A 103 12.49 -15.17 0.87
N PRO A 104 13.60 -15.89 1.17
CA PRO A 104 14.54 -15.53 2.23
C PRO A 104 15.04 -14.08 2.18
N VAL A 105 15.02 -13.49 0.98
CA VAL A 105 15.51 -12.14 0.71
C VAL A 105 14.76 -11.03 1.47
N MET A 106 13.45 -11.19 1.70
CA MET A 106 12.67 -10.21 2.47
C MET A 106 13.07 -10.22 3.94
N ARG A 107 13.28 -11.43 4.50
CA ARG A 107 13.81 -11.61 5.85
C ARG A 107 15.19 -10.98 5.97
N ASP A 108 16.09 -11.26 5.02
CA ASP A 108 17.47 -10.79 5.09
C ASP A 108 17.57 -9.26 4.99
N ALA A 109 16.78 -8.64 4.11
CA ALA A 109 16.66 -7.19 4.02
C ALA A 109 16.09 -6.56 5.30
N LEU A 110 15.04 -7.15 5.88
CA LEU A 110 14.47 -6.67 7.13
C LEU A 110 15.48 -6.79 8.28
N LYS A 111 16.16 -7.94 8.37
CA LYS A 111 17.20 -8.19 9.37
C LYS A 111 18.31 -7.16 9.28
N ALA A 112 18.78 -6.84 8.07
CA ALA A 112 19.81 -5.82 7.87
C ALA A 112 19.38 -4.45 8.44
N LEU A 113 18.11 -4.05 8.25
CA LEU A 113 17.59 -2.81 8.84
C LEU A 113 17.54 -2.86 10.37
N ILE A 114 16.99 -3.94 10.93
CA ILE A 114 16.85 -4.12 12.39
C ILE A 114 18.22 -4.18 13.08
N ASP A 115 19.17 -4.93 12.54
CA ASP A 115 20.52 -5.07 13.08
C ASP A 115 21.28 -3.73 13.10
N ASN A 116 20.88 -2.77 12.26
CA ASN A 116 21.37 -1.40 12.23
C ASN A 116 20.53 -0.42 13.08
N ALA A 117 19.71 -0.93 13.99
CA ALA A 117 18.85 -0.16 14.89
C ALA A 117 17.86 0.80 14.18
N ILE A 118 17.42 0.42 12.97
CA ILE A 118 16.43 1.18 12.21
C ILE A 118 15.04 0.75 12.66
N SER A 119 14.20 1.72 13.01
CA SER A 119 12.80 1.45 13.31
C SER A 119 12.04 1.21 12.01
N VAL A 120 11.44 0.03 11.88
CA VAL A 120 10.69 -0.38 10.70
C VAL A 120 9.23 -0.60 11.08
N VAL A 121 8.31 0.03 10.36
CA VAL A 121 6.86 -0.16 10.52
C VAL A 121 6.29 -0.80 9.26
N GLU A 122 5.49 -1.85 9.42
CA GLU A 122 4.72 -2.47 8.34
C GLU A 122 3.72 -1.48 7.74
N TYR A 123 3.54 -1.55 6.43
CA TYR A 123 2.51 -0.78 5.73
C TYR A 123 1.92 -1.53 4.54
N GLY A 124 0.78 -1.05 4.06
CA GLY A 124 0.06 -1.59 2.89
C GLY A 124 -0.17 -3.10 2.94
N ASN A 125 0.27 -3.82 1.90
CA ASN A 125 -0.02 -5.26 1.73
C ASN A 125 0.44 -6.12 2.93
N GLN A 126 1.53 -5.75 3.62
CA GLN A 126 2.01 -6.50 4.78
C GLN A 126 1.02 -6.39 5.97
N VAL A 127 0.44 -5.20 6.18
CA VAL A 127 -0.62 -5.00 7.19
C VAL A 127 -1.88 -5.77 6.81
N LEU A 128 -2.28 -5.74 5.53
CA LEU A 128 -3.42 -6.51 5.04
C LEU A 128 -3.24 -8.01 5.25
N TYR A 129 -2.04 -8.53 4.95
CA TYR A 129 -1.69 -9.92 5.20
C TYR A 129 -1.84 -10.29 6.68
N ARG A 130 -1.30 -9.46 7.58
CA ARG A 130 -1.45 -9.64 9.04
C ARG A 130 -2.92 -9.65 9.47
N CYS A 131 -3.76 -8.90 8.79
CA CYS A 131 -5.20 -8.86 9.04
C CYS A 131 -5.97 -10.06 8.48
N GLY A 132 -5.30 -11.01 7.80
CA GLY A 132 -5.91 -12.19 7.20
C GLY A 132 -6.32 -12.01 5.73
N TYR A 133 -5.99 -10.88 5.11
CA TYR A 133 -6.21 -10.69 3.67
C TYR A 133 -5.16 -11.47 2.88
N ALA A 134 -5.59 -12.19 1.86
CA ALA A 134 -4.72 -13.11 1.13
C ALA A 134 -3.84 -12.39 0.08
N GLU A 135 -2.86 -11.62 0.57
CA GLU A 135 -1.81 -10.97 -0.24
C GLU A 135 -0.61 -11.88 -0.48
N VAL A 136 -0.02 -11.78 -1.68
CA VAL A 136 1.30 -12.33 -1.95
C VAL A 136 2.32 -11.20 -1.80
N LEU A 137 3.21 -11.31 -0.81
CA LEU A 137 4.17 -10.26 -0.46
C LEU A 137 5.40 -10.27 -1.39
N ILE A 138 5.19 -9.96 -2.67
CA ILE A 138 6.27 -9.69 -3.64
C ILE A 138 6.81 -8.25 -3.52
N LEU A 139 5.98 -7.33 -3.03
CA LEU A 139 6.34 -5.94 -2.74
C LEU A 139 6.00 -5.69 -1.28
N VAL A 140 6.98 -5.19 -0.53
CA VAL A 140 6.80 -4.77 0.86
C VAL A 140 6.99 -3.27 0.99
N GLU A 141 6.12 -2.67 1.80
CA GLU A 141 6.15 -1.25 2.11
C GLU A 141 6.54 -1.11 3.58
N TRP A 142 7.70 -0.52 3.81
CA TRP A 142 8.26 -0.32 5.14
C TRP A 142 8.39 1.16 5.41
N VAL A 143 7.68 1.61 6.43
CA VAL A 143 7.77 2.98 6.92
C VAL A 143 8.94 3.07 7.87
N VAL A 144 9.77 4.09 7.70
CA VAL A 144 10.94 4.38 8.51
C VAL A 144 10.91 5.85 8.95
N PRO A 145 11.46 6.19 10.13
CA PRO A 145 11.59 7.59 10.53
C PRO A 145 12.31 8.41 9.46
N ASP A 146 11.83 9.62 9.20
CA ASP A 146 12.34 10.50 8.15
C ASP A 146 13.87 10.72 8.24
N GLU A 147 14.38 10.88 9.46
CA GLU A 147 15.80 11.03 9.76
C GLU A 147 16.62 9.76 9.51
N GLN A 148 15.98 8.59 9.53
CA GLN A 148 16.62 7.29 9.24
C GLN A 148 16.47 6.87 7.78
N LEU A 149 15.61 7.51 6.98
CA LEU A 149 15.27 7.06 5.63
C LEU A 149 16.49 6.88 4.71
N LEU A 150 17.38 7.88 4.66
CA LEU A 150 18.59 7.78 3.82
C LEU A 150 19.57 6.74 4.34
N PHE A 151 19.67 6.58 5.66
CA PHE A 151 20.52 5.58 6.29
C PHE A 151 19.98 4.16 6.03
N ALA A 152 18.66 3.95 6.11
CA ALA A 152 18.00 2.71 5.75
C ALA A 152 18.27 2.32 4.29
N SER A 153 18.16 3.28 3.38
CA SER A 153 18.50 3.05 1.97
C SER A 153 19.97 2.67 1.79
N GLN A 154 20.88 3.32 2.52
CA GLN A 154 22.31 2.99 2.50
C GLN A 154 22.59 1.58 3.04
N VAL A 155 21.96 1.18 4.15
CA VAL A 155 22.08 -0.18 4.70
C VAL A 155 21.63 -1.22 3.66
N LEU A 156 20.52 -0.99 2.96
CA LEU A 156 20.09 -1.91 1.90
C LEU A 156 21.10 -1.98 0.74
N LEU A 157 21.68 -0.83 0.33
CA LEU A 157 22.72 -0.81 -0.71
C LEU A 157 23.97 -1.62 -0.30
N GLU A 158 24.39 -1.52 0.96
CA GLU A 158 25.55 -2.24 1.50
C GLU A 158 25.30 -3.76 1.65
N ASN A 159 24.03 -4.18 1.62
CA ASN A 159 23.61 -5.58 1.65
C ASN A 159 23.17 -6.09 0.26
N ASP A 160 23.76 -5.52 -0.80
CA ASP A 160 23.55 -5.93 -2.20
C ASP A 160 22.10 -5.78 -2.72
N TYR A 161 21.31 -4.88 -2.13
CA TYR A 161 19.97 -4.52 -2.61
C TYR A 161 20.02 -3.17 -3.34
N PRO A 162 20.28 -3.14 -4.66
CA PRO A 162 20.51 -1.91 -5.39
C PRO A 162 19.24 -1.05 -5.42
N ARG A 163 19.44 0.27 -5.33
CA ARG A 163 18.36 1.25 -5.43
C ARG A 163 17.81 1.26 -6.85
N LEU A 164 16.49 1.13 -6.96
CA LEU A 164 15.76 1.26 -8.20
C LEU A 164 15.49 2.74 -8.51
N LEU A 165 15.69 3.11 -9.77
CA LEU A 165 15.24 4.41 -10.26
C LEU A 165 13.76 4.32 -10.60
N PRO A 166 12.96 5.37 -10.29
CA PRO A 166 11.60 5.45 -10.78
C PRO A 166 11.59 5.25 -12.30
N PRO A 167 10.74 4.35 -12.83
CA PRO A 167 10.75 4.07 -14.25
C PRO A 167 10.44 5.34 -15.04
N LYS A 168 11.38 5.75 -15.92
CA LYS A 168 11.23 6.94 -16.78
C LYS A 168 10.06 6.82 -17.74
N GLN A 169 9.57 5.60 -17.98
CA GLN A 169 8.49 5.31 -18.91
C GLN A 169 7.47 4.39 -18.24
N LYS A 170 6.20 4.80 -18.22
CA LYS A 170 5.09 3.94 -17.78
C LYS A 170 4.96 2.80 -18.79
N PHE A 171 5.39 1.58 -18.44
CA PHE A 171 5.26 0.43 -19.34
C PHE A 171 3.79 0.09 -19.56
N ARG A 172 3.39 -0.08 -20.83
CA ARG A 172 2.02 -0.48 -21.21
C ARG A 172 1.82 -1.95 -20.80
N GLY A 173 1.09 -2.20 -19.71
CA GLY A 173 0.79 -3.55 -19.19
C GLY A 173 1.36 -3.82 -17.80
N TYR A 174 2.37 -3.06 -17.37
CA TYR A 174 2.63 -2.86 -15.94
C TYR A 174 1.54 -1.89 -15.48
N SER A 175 0.49 -2.40 -14.84
CA SER A 175 -0.63 -1.59 -14.39
C SER A 175 -0.11 -0.37 -13.62
N ALA A 176 -0.37 0.82 -14.15
CA ALA A 176 -1.08 1.95 -13.52
C ALA A 176 -0.76 2.37 -12.06
N TYR A 177 0.21 1.77 -11.38
CA TYR A 177 0.58 2.04 -9.99
C TYR A 177 1.73 3.05 -9.85
N SER A 178 2.15 3.66 -10.98
CA SER A 178 2.99 4.86 -10.99
C SER A 178 2.20 6.08 -10.53
N GLY A 179 1.86 6.04 -9.24
CA GLY A 179 1.27 7.11 -8.46
C GLY A 179 2.31 7.85 -7.63
N SER A 180 1.84 8.85 -6.89
CA SER A 180 2.64 9.68 -5.99
C SER A 180 3.49 8.87 -4.98
N TRP A 181 3.09 7.64 -4.66
CA TRP A 181 3.80 6.73 -3.76
C TRP A 181 5.18 6.30 -4.27
N GLU A 182 5.33 5.97 -5.56
CA GLU A 182 6.63 5.58 -6.12
C GLU A 182 7.63 6.75 -6.13
N THR A 183 7.12 7.99 -6.27
CA THR A 183 7.96 9.19 -6.26
C THR A 183 8.34 9.66 -4.86
N GLN A 184 7.64 9.19 -3.83
CA GLN A 184 7.86 9.58 -2.42
C GLN A 184 8.55 8.48 -1.60
N SER A 185 8.97 7.40 -2.25
CA SER A 185 9.64 6.26 -1.62
C SER A 185 11.05 6.04 -2.16
N LEU A 186 11.90 5.36 -1.38
CA LEU A 186 13.17 4.81 -1.85
C LEU A 186 12.98 3.33 -2.14
N MET A 187 13.00 2.96 -3.41
CA MET A 187 12.77 1.59 -3.88
C MET A 187 14.09 0.82 -4.00
N HIS A 188 14.11 -0.42 -3.53
CA HIS A 188 15.25 -1.32 -3.71
C HIS A 188 14.82 -2.63 -4.35
N ASP A 189 15.66 -3.15 -5.24
CA ASP A 189 15.53 -4.47 -5.84
C ASP A 189 16.09 -5.51 -4.87
N LEU A 190 15.25 -6.46 -4.48
CA LEU A 190 15.67 -7.50 -3.55
C LEU A 190 16.21 -8.73 -4.29
N ASP A 191 15.65 -9.07 -5.46
CA ASP A 191 16.00 -10.32 -6.16
C ASP A 191 16.89 -10.11 -7.39
N GLY A 192 17.25 -8.87 -7.70
CA GLY A 192 18.08 -8.51 -8.85
C GLY A 192 17.37 -8.66 -10.19
N GLN A 193 16.11 -9.08 -10.19
CA GLN A 193 15.22 -9.18 -11.36
C GLN A 193 14.16 -8.09 -11.33
N GLY A 194 14.11 -7.28 -10.28
CA GLY A 194 13.10 -6.29 -10.02
C GLY A 194 11.73 -6.89 -9.82
N TRP A 195 11.61 -8.19 -9.49
CA TRP A 195 10.31 -8.80 -9.20
C TRP A 195 9.95 -8.58 -7.72
N MET A 196 10.90 -8.84 -6.83
CA MET A 196 10.76 -8.56 -5.41
C MET A 196 11.36 -7.21 -5.04
N ARG A 197 10.58 -6.39 -4.33
CA ARG A 197 11.00 -5.01 -4.01
C ARG A 197 10.60 -4.60 -2.60
N VAL A 198 11.43 -3.75 -2.01
CA VAL A 198 11.07 -2.98 -0.82
C VAL A 198 10.92 -1.50 -1.17
N HIS A 199 9.86 -0.90 -0.66
CA HIS A 199 9.61 0.53 -0.71
C HIS A 199 9.82 1.11 0.68
N LEU A 200 10.88 1.89 0.86
CA LEU A 200 11.10 2.65 2.09
C LEU A 200 10.32 3.95 2.03
N LEU A 201 9.39 4.12 2.98
CA LEU A 201 8.47 5.24 3.07
C LEU A 201 8.87 6.13 4.26
N PRO A 202 8.95 7.46 4.10
CA PRO A 202 9.12 8.34 5.26
C PRO A 202 7.89 8.27 6.17
N LEU A 203 8.10 8.28 7.49
CA LEU A 203 7.03 8.30 8.49
C LEU A 203 6.09 9.49 8.33
N SER A 204 6.62 10.67 7.96
CA SER A 204 5.82 11.85 7.68
C SER A 204 4.81 11.67 6.55
N LEU A 205 5.04 10.73 5.63
CA LEU A 205 4.11 10.44 4.53
C LEU A 205 2.82 9.81 5.06
N VAL A 206 2.93 8.83 5.96
CA VAL A 206 1.77 8.03 6.40
C VAL A 206 0.90 8.72 7.45
N GLY A 207 1.36 9.83 8.04
CA GLY A 207 0.53 10.68 8.88
C GLY A 207 0.16 10.08 10.24
N PHE A 208 0.94 9.11 10.74
CA PHE A 208 0.92 8.64 12.12
C PHE A 208 2.33 8.63 12.71
N THR A 209 2.47 8.51 14.03
CA THR A 209 3.77 8.49 14.73
C THR A 209 4.17 7.09 15.19
N LEU A 210 5.42 6.91 15.67
CA LEU A 210 5.87 5.61 16.18
C LEU A 210 5.09 5.19 17.44
N GLU A 211 4.65 6.12 18.28
CA GLU A 211 3.83 5.84 19.48
C GLU A 211 2.44 5.29 19.14
N GLU A 212 2.01 5.50 17.89
CA GLU A 212 0.75 5.03 17.33
C GLU A 212 0.89 3.65 16.66
N THR A 213 2.03 2.98 16.90
CA THR A 213 2.32 1.62 16.45
C THR A 213 2.44 0.66 17.65
N VAL A 214 2.49 -0.64 17.36
CA VAL A 214 2.77 -1.70 18.34
C VAL A 214 3.81 -2.66 17.76
N GLU A 215 4.68 -3.18 18.62
CA GLU A 215 5.68 -4.18 18.23
C GLU A 215 5.02 -5.54 17.97
N VAL A 216 5.43 -6.20 16.89
CA VAL A 216 4.92 -7.49 16.45
C VAL A 216 6.05 -8.34 15.85
N PRO A 217 5.94 -9.68 15.92
CA PRO A 217 6.85 -10.56 15.17
C PRO A 217 6.64 -10.38 13.67
N SER A 218 7.74 -10.46 12.91
CA SER A 218 7.69 -10.34 11.45
C SER A 218 6.97 -11.52 10.80
N THR A 219 6.25 -11.22 9.72
CA THR A 219 5.68 -12.22 8.81
C THR A 219 6.76 -13.07 8.14
N PHE A 220 7.98 -12.54 8.01
CA PHE A 220 9.11 -13.23 7.35
C PHE A 220 9.97 -14.05 8.31
N ASP A 221 9.97 -13.71 9.59
CA ASP A 221 10.72 -14.43 10.63
C ASP A 221 10.24 -14.00 12.00
N HIS A 222 9.72 -14.94 12.79
CA HIS A 222 9.17 -14.62 14.11
C HIS A 222 10.23 -14.18 15.13
N GLU A 223 11.53 -14.41 14.86
CA GLU A 223 12.61 -13.88 15.70
C GLU A 223 12.85 -12.38 15.44
N LEU A 224 12.51 -11.88 14.26
CA LEU A 224 12.60 -10.46 13.92
C LEU A 224 11.35 -9.74 14.42
N HIS A 225 11.54 -8.62 15.10
CA HIS A 225 10.46 -7.78 15.60
C HIS A 225 10.45 -6.46 14.84
N LEU A 226 9.26 -6.01 14.45
CA LEU A 226 9.04 -4.72 13.82
C LEU A 226 7.73 -4.12 14.33
N LEU A 227 7.42 -2.91 13.89
CA LEU A 227 6.23 -2.19 14.32
C LEU A 227 5.09 -2.40 13.32
N THR A 228 3.85 -2.35 13.78
CA THR A 228 2.65 -2.31 12.95
C THR A 228 1.73 -1.19 13.45
N PRO A 229 1.09 -0.41 12.56
CA PRO A 229 0.23 0.69 13.00
C PRO A 229 -0.98 0.16 13.76
N LYS A 230 -1.39 0.90 14.80
CA LYS A 230 -2.67 0.62 15.47
C LYS A 230 -3.82 0.78 14.46
N PRO A 231 -4.89 -0.04 14.55
CA PRO A 231 -5.96 -0.07 13.55
C PRO A 231 -6.57 1.29 13.19
N ALA A 232 -6.87 2.13 14.19
CA ALA A 232 -7.45 3.45 13.97
C ALA A 232 -6.51 4.37 13.18
N HIS A 233 -5.21 4.33 13.47
CA HIS A 233 -4.20 5.16 12.81
C HIS A 233 -3.91 4.67 11.39
N TYR A 234 -3.91 3.35 11.16
CA TYR A 234 -3.83 2.79 9.81
C TYR A 234 -5.04 3.21 8.95
N MET A 235 -6.26 3.06 9.47
CA MET A 235 -7.48 3.48 8.78
C MET A 235 -7.48 4.98 8.48
N SER A 236 -7.10 5.82 9.46
CA SER A 236 -6.99 7.26 9.26
C SER A 236 -5.92 7.63 8.24
N SER A 237 -4.79 6.93 8.23
CA SER A 237 -3.71 7.13 7.24
C SER A 237 -4.22 6.90 5.82
N LEU A 238 -4.88 5.77 5.58
CA LEU A 238 -5.46 5.45 4.28
C LEU A 238 -6.51 6.48 3.84
N ILE A 239 -7.40 6.91 4.74
CA ILE A 239 -8.40 7.95 4.44
C ILE A 239 -7.72 9.28 4.08
N ARG A 240 -6.71 9.72 4.83
CA ARG A 240 -5.96 10.95 4.54
C ARG A 240 -5.33 10.89 3.15
N HIS A 241 -4.71 9.77 2.82
CA HIS A 241 -4.13 9.56 1.50
C HIS A 241 -5.19 9.58 0.40
N LEU A 242 -6.35 8.96 0.62
CA LEU A 242 -7.43 8.96 -0.35
C LEU A 242 -7.95 10.39 -0.62
N LEU A 243 -8.07 11.22 0.41
CA LEU A 243 -8.53 12.61 0.30
C LEU A 243 -7.53 13.50 -0.45
N GLN A 244 -6.24 13.21 -0.37
CA GLN A 244 -5.18 13.96 -1.08
C GLN A 244 -5.11 13.64 -2.58
N ILE A 245 -5.77 12.58 -3.04
CA ILE A 245 -5.72 12.12 -4.43
C ILE A 245 -7.03 12.47 -5.14
N SER A 246 -6.94 13.14 -6.30
CA SER A 246 -8.11 13.57 -7.08
C SER A 246 -8.91 12.39 -7.67
N ILE A 247 -10.23 12.54 -7.77
CA ILE A 247 -11.09 11.57 -8.48
C ILE A 247 -10.58 11.39 -9.91
N GLY A 248 -10.48 10.13 -10.33
CA GLY A 248 -10.00 9.74 -11.66
C GLY A 248 -8.50 9.52 -11.76
N ASP A 249 -7.72 9.85 -10.72
CA ASP A 249 -6.32 9.47 -10.65
C ASP A 249 -6.18 7.96 -10.40
N SER A 250 -5.37 7.29 -11.21
CA SER A 250 -5.17 5.84 -11.12
C SER A 250 -4.52 5.41 -9.80
N SER A 251 -3.81 6.31 -9.12
CA SER A 251 -3.21 6.04 -7.81
C SER A 251 -4.25 5.83 -6.70
N ARG A 252 -5.50 6.27 -6.89
CA ARG A 252 -6.60 5.96 -5.94
C ARG A 252 -6.84 4.47 -5.82
N VAL A 253 -6.71 3.71 -6.90
CA VAL A 253 -7.02 2.27 -6.95
C VAL A 253 -6.27 1.50 -5.86
N ARG A 254 -5.00 1.84 -5.61
CA ARG A 254 -4.21 1.23 -4.54
C ARG A 254 -4.78 1.52 -3.16
N VAL A 255 -5.06 2.79 -2.85
CA VAL A 255 -5.60 3.19 -1.53
C VAL A 255 -7.01 2.61 -1.32
N LEU A 256 -7.83 2.58 -2.37
CA LEU A 256 -9.16 1.97 -2.36
C LEU A 256 -9.08 0.45 -2.07
N LYS A 257 -8.15 -0.26 -2.72
CA LYS A 257 -7.86 -1.68 -2.45
C LYS A 257 -7.50 -1.88 -0.98
N ASP A 258 -6.60 -1.06 -0.45
CA ASP A 258 -6.14 -1.21 0.94
C ASP A 258 -7.25 -0.95 1.95
N ILE A 259 -8.07 0.11 1.74
CA ILE A 259 -9.22 0.39 2.59
C ILE A 259 -10.23 -0.76 2.53
N GLY A 260 -10.57 -1.23 1.32
CA GLY A 260 -11.51 -2.33 1.13
C GLY A 260 -11.02 -3.63 1.76
N GLY A 261 -9.75 -3.97 1.55
CA GLY A 261 -9.12 -5.16 2.13
C GLY A 261 -9.05 -5.10 3.65
N PHE A 262 -8.73 -3.93 4.22
CA PHE A 262 -8.70 -3.73 5.66
C PHE A 262 -10.10 -3.82 6.29
N ILE A 263 -11.11 -3.20 5.66
CA ILE A 263 -12.51 -3.33 6.10
C ILE A 263 -12.94 -4.80 6.06
N SER A 264 -12.75 -5.46 4.93
CA SER A 264 -13.20 -6.85 4.72
C SER A 264 -12.52 -7.82 5.69
N ALA A 265 -11.19 -7.88 5.71
CA ALA A 265 -10.46 -8.86 6.51
C ALA A 265 -10.37 -8.48 8.01
N TYR A 266 -10.12 -7.22 8.33
CA TYR A 266 -9.87 -6.81 9.72
C TYR A 266 -11.15 -6.44 10.48
N ILE A 267 -12.06 -5.70 9.86
CA ILE A 267 -13.25 -5.14 10.54
C ILE A 267 -14.42 -6.11 10.46
N LEU A 268 -14.74 -6.58 9.25
CA LEU A 268 -15.86 -7.48 9.01
C LEU A 268 -15.49 -8.94 9.26
N LYS A 269 -14.20 -9.27 9.34
CA LYS A 269 -13.69 -10.65 9.47
C LYS A 269 -14.21 -11.54 8.34
N ASP A 270 -14.39 -10.97 7.16
CA ASP A 270 -14.66 -11.75 5.96
C ASP A 270 -13.48 -12.71 5.76
N GLY A 271 -13.77 -13.98 5.49
CA GLY A 271 -12.74 -14.98 5.21
C GLY A 271 -11.81 -14.53 4.07
N PRO A 272 -10.63 -15.14 3.92
CA PRO A 272 -9.65 -14.74 2.93
C PRO A 272 -10.28 -14.68 1.53
N ALA A 273 -10.17 -13.51 0.87
CA ALA A 273 -10.76 -13.19 -0.43
C ALA A 273 -10.38 -14.17 -1.56
N ASN A 274 -9.38 -15.03 -1.35
CA ASN A 274 -8.93 -16.04 -2.32
C ASN A 274 -9.67 -17.38 -2.20
N THR A 275 -10.58 -17.53 -1.24
CA THR A 275 -11.39 -18.76 -1.13
C THR A 275 -12.62 -18.75 -2.05
N THR A 276 -12.92 -17.64 -2.72
CA THR A 276 -14.06 -17.53 -3.66
C THR A 276 -13.95 -18.40 -4.90
N VAL A 277 -12.75 -18.89 -5.24
CA VAL A 277 -12.59 -19.91 -6.28
C VAL A 277 -13.07 -21.30 -5.80
N CYS A 278 -13.16 -21.52 -4.48
CA CYS A 278 -13.63 -22.77 -3.87
C CYS A 278 -14.95 -22.64 -3.09
N THR A 279 -15.47 -21.44 -2.82
CA THR A 279 -16.73 -21.20 -2.09
C THR A 279 -17.96 -20.96 -2.99
N TYR A 280 -17.90 -21.33 -4.27
CA TYR A 280 -19.13 -21.58 -5.07
C TYR A 280 -20.00 -22.73 -4.49
N LEU A 281 -19.58 -23.34 -3.38
CA LEU A 281 -20.26 -24.41 -2.66
C LEU A 281 -20.87 -23.97 -1.32
N ASN A 282 -20.70 -22.70 -0.91
CA ASN A 282 -21.36 -22.18 0.29
C ASN A 282 -22.57 -21.34 -0.13
N ASP A 283 -23.70 -21.51 0.55
CA ASP A 283 -24.88 -20.66 0.35
C ASP A 283 -24.46 -19.18 0.45
N PRO A 284 -24.89 -18.32 -0.49
CA PRO A 284 -24.61 -16.90 -0.39
C PRO A 284 -25.18 -16.37 0.93
N GLU A 285 -24.37 -15.59 1.65
CA GLU A 285 -24.80 -14.92 2.86
C GLU A 285 -26.09 -14.12 2.60
N SER A 286 -27.03 -14.18 3.54
CA SER A 286 -28.27 -13.39 3.47
C SER A 286 -27.98 -11.91 3.68
N ASP A 287 -28.81 -11.02 3.11
CA ASP A 287 -28.67 -9.58 3.32
C ASP A 287 -28.78 -9.22 4.82
N GLU A 288 -29.60 -9.94 5.58
CA GLU A 288 -29.75 -9.76 7.03
C GLU A 288 -28.47 -10.13 7.80
N ASP A 289 -27.85 -11.27 7.46
CA ASP A 289 -26.60 -11.71 8.10
C ASP A 289 -25.45 -10.75 7.76
N TYR A 290 -25.37 -10.32 6.50
CA TYR A 290 -24.41 -9.31 6.07
C TYR A 290 -24.59 -8.00 6.86
N GLN A 291 -25.82 -7.48 6.95
CA GLN A 291 -26.08 -6.25 7.69
C GLN A 291 -25.74 -6.39 9.18
N LYS A 292 -26.01 -7.56 9.78
CA LYS A 292 -25.62 -7.85 11.15
C LYS A 292 -24.09 -7.82 11.32
N ARG A 293 -23.35 -8.44 10.39
CA ARG A 293 -21.87 -8.40 10.38
C ARG A 293 -21.33 -6.98 10.24
N VAL A 294 -21.95 -6.16 9.38
CA VAL A 294 -21.61 -4.73 9.26
C VAL A 294 -21.82 -3.98 10.56
N GLU A 295 -22.95 -4.15 11.25
CA GLU A 295 -23.18 -3.48 12.55
C GLU A 295 -22.21 -3.95 13.64
N GLU A 296 -21.87 -5.24 13.67
CA GLU A 296 -20.85 -5.79 14.55
C GLU A 296 -19.46 -5.22 14.25
N GLY A 297 -19.10 -5.12 12.97
CA GLY A 297 -17.86 -4.48 12.51
C GLY A 297 -17.78 -3.01 12.90
N VAL A 298 -18.87 -2.24 12.72
CA VAL A 298 -18.93 -0.84 13.17
C VAL A 298 -18.77 -0.75 14.69
N ARG A 299 -19.42 -1.63 15.46
CA ARG A 299 -19.29 -1.66 16.92
C ARG A 299 -17.87 -1.96 17.35
N PHE A 300 -17.23 -2.97 16.73
CA PHE A 300 -15.84 -3.34 16.95
C PHE A 300 -14.90 -2.18 16.62
N MET A 301 -15.07 -1.52 15.48
CA MET A 301 -14.27 -0.36 15.09
C MET A 301 -14.40 0.80 16.08
N LYS A 302 -15.60 1.01 16.66
CA LYS A 302 -15.84 2.04 17.68
C LYS A 302 -15.19 1.75 19.03
N THR A 303 -14.71 0.52 19.29
CA THR A 303 -13.95 0.22 20.51
C THR A 303 -12.46 0.54 20.38
N TRP A 304 -11.99 0.93 19.20
CA TRP A 304 -10.59 1.29 19.01
C TRP A 304 -10.25 2.60 19.73
N ASP A 305 -8.99 2.73 20.14
CA ASP A 305 -8.47 4.01 20.58
C ASP A 305 -8.14 4.87 19.35
N TRP A 306 -8.97 5.90 19.12
CA TRP A 306 -8.79 6.86 18.04
C TRP A 306 -7.86 8.02 18.42
N GLY A 307 -7.40 8.10 19.68
CA GLY A 307 -6.49 9.14 20.15
C GLY A 307 -6.94 10.56 19.78
N ASN A 308 -6.02 11.33 19.18
CA ASN A 308 -6.26 12.70 18.71
C ASN A 308 -6.65 12.77 17.22
N ILE A 309 -7.13 11.68 16.63
CA ILE A 309 -7.59 11.68 15.24
C ILE A 309 -8.83 12.59 15.14
N GLU A 310 -8.85 13.47 14.13
CA GLU A 310 -9.99 14.36 13.90
C GLU A 310 -11.28 13.55 13.70
N GLU A 311 -12.36 13.97 14.37
CA GLU A 311 -13.65 13.26 14.39
C GLU A 311 -14.20 12.98 12.98
N ARG A 312 -13.87 13.84 12.00
CA ARG A 312 -14.24 13.63 10.59
C ARG A 312 -13.72 12.31 10.02
N TYR A 313 -12.53 11.85 10.42
CA TYR A 313 -11.95 10.61 9.90
C TYR A 313 -12.68 9.39 10.45
N LEU A 314 -13.11 9.42 11.72
CA LEU A 314 -13.98 8.39 12.29
C LEU A 314 -15.33 8.34 11.56
N ALA A 315 -15.94 9.50 11.27
CA ALA A 315 -17.20 9.55 10.54
C ALA A 315 -17.06 8.99 9.10
N ILE A 316 -15.95 9.30 8.41
CA ILE A 316 -15.65 8.73 7.09
C ILE A 316 -15.44 7.22 7.21
N ALA A 317 -14.68 6.75 8.20
CA ALA A 317 -14.40 5.34 8.41
C ALA A 317 -15.69 4.55 8.69
N GLU A 318 -16.57 5.05 9.56
CA GLU A 318 -17.86 4.41 9.83
C GLU A 318 -18.70 4.31 8.56
N ARG A 319 -18.76 5.39 7.77
CA ARG A 319 -19.51 5.39 6.52
C ARG A 319 -18.93 4.43 5.49
N ALA A 320 -17.59 4.32 5.43
CA ALA A 320 -16.91 3.36 4.57
C ALA A 320 -17.20 1.90 4.96
N VAL A 321 -17.23 1.58 6.26
CA VAL A 321 -17.59 0.23 6.74
C VAL A 321 -19.05 -0.10 6.41
N ARG A 322 -19.95 0.88 6.53
CA ARG A 322 -21.39 0.71 6.25
C ARG A 322 -21.70 0.60 4.76
N ASP A 323 -20.97 1.31 3.91
CA ASP A 323 -21.10 1.27 2.46
C ASP A 323 -19.72 1.47 1.83
N CYS A 324 -19.04 0.36 1.48
CA CYS A 324 -17.71 0.43 0.89
C CYS A 324 -17.70 1.24 -0.41
N ARG A 325 -18.80 1.39 -1.15
CA ARG A 325 -18.83 2.23 -2.38
C ARG A 325 -18.69 3.72 -2.09
N TYR A 326 -18.91 4.14 -0.85
CA TYR A 326 -18.74 5.52 -0.43
C TYR A 326 -17.33 6.04 -0.73
N ILE A 327 -16.31 5.20 -0.51
CA ILE A 327 -14.89 5.59 -0.64
C ILE A 327 -14.53 5.94 -2.10
N ASP A 328 -15.22 5.37 -3.10
CA ASP A 328 -14.99 5.67 -4.51
C ASP A 328 -15.28 7.14 -4.84
N THR A 329 -16.22 7.73 -4.10
CA THR A 329 -16.68 9.12 -4.29
C THR A 329 -16.03 10.11 -3.33
N LEU A 330 -15.18 9.64 -2.41
CA LEU A 330 -14.64 10.46 -1.34
C LEU A 330 -13.59 11.44 -1.88
N THR A 331 -13.81 12.73 -1.64
CA THR A 331 -12.87 13.83 -1.91
C THR A 331 -12.76 14.74 -0.72
N ASP A 332 -11.66 15.49 -0.63
CA ASP A 332 -11.58 16.58 0.32
C ASP A 332 -12.69 17.60 0.00
N VAL A 333 -13.63 17.76 0.93
CA VAL A 333 -14.67 18.77 0.84
C VAL A 333 -14.08 20.00 1.51
N ASN A 334 -13.53 20.91 0.69
CA ASN A 334 -13.10 22.23 1.16
C ASN A 334 -14.23 23.00 1.85
#